data_AF-A0A359KQX3-F1
#
_entry.id   AF-A0A359KQX3-F1
#
_cell.length_a   1.000
_cell.length_b   1.000
_cell.length_c   1.000
_cell.angle_alpha   90.00
_cell.angle_beta   90.00
_cell.angle_gamma   90.00
#
_symmetry.space_group_name_H-M   'P 1'
#
loop_
_entity.id
_entity.type
_entity.pdbx_description
1 polymer ?
#
loop_
_entity_poly.entity_id
_entity_poly.type
_entity_poly.pdbx_seq_one_letter_code
_entity_poly.pdbx_strand_id
1 'polypeptide(L)'
;MLVPLPQYTCARYVVPLREGGSLPAVVDTVEDGQYVVKLRGAGQGERALIAEVIVAELSHALGLPTPDAAILELGEGFGKGEPDPEIQDVLRWSVGLNFGLRWLPGALPFDPAVDTNLSPDLAAEIVWLDAWLTNI
;
A
#
# COMPACT_ATOMS: atom_id res chain seq x y z
N MET A 1 20.14 11.32 -7.01
CA MET A 1 20.32 10.59 -5.74
C MET A 1 18.96 10.03 -5.38
N LEU A 2 18.84 8.73 -5.11
CA LEU A 2 17.61 8.17 -4.57
C LEU A 2 17.41 8.79 -3.17
N VAL A 3 16.30 9.49 -2.99
CA VAL A 3 15.90 9.97 -1.67
C VAL A 3 15.28 8.78 -0.97
N PRO A 4 15.72 8.41 0.25
CA PRO A 4 15.10 7.31 0.96
C PRO A 4 13.62 7.61 1.22
N LEU A 5 12.77 6.58 1.11
CA LEU A 5 11.37 6.68 1.48
C LEU A 5 11.26 7.20 2.92
N PRO A 6 10.30 8.11 3.19
CA PRO A 6 10.03 8.53 4.55
C PRO A 6 9.59 7.32 5.38
N GLN A 7 10.00 7.29 6.65
CA GLN A 7 9.57 6.28 7.61
C GLN A 7 8.70 6.94 8.68
N TYR A 8 7.52 6.36 8.92
CA TYR A 8 6.56 6.88 9.88
C TYR A 8 6.16 5.83 10.90
N THR A 9 5.88 6.29 12.12
CA THR A 9 5.35 5.42 13.17
C THR A 9 3.85 5.32 13.03
N CYS A 10 3.31 4.10 12.97
CA CYS A 10 1.86 3.91 12.95
C CYS A 10 1.26 4.11 14.35
N ALA A 11 0.27 5.00 14.43
CA ALA A 11 -0.44 5.33 15.66
C ALA A 11 -1.65 4.40 15.88
N ARG A 12 -2.43 4.12 14.82
CA ARG A 12 -3.70 3.40 14.97
C ARG A 12 -4.08 2.60 13.73
N TYR A 13 -4.58 1.39 13.97
CA TYR A 13 -5.28 0.58 12.97
C TYR A 13 -6.70 1.12 12.79
N VAL A 14 -7.02 1.65 11.61
CA VAL A 14 -8.27 2.37 11.37
C VAL A 14 -9.36 1.43 10.88
N VAL A 15 -9.14 0.79 9.72
CA VAL A 15 -10.12 -0.11 9.11
C VAL A 15 -9.42 -1.11 8.19
N PRO A 16 -9.79 -2.40 8.21
CA PRO A 16 -9.37 -3.35 7.19
C PRO A 16 -10.02 -3.01 5.84
N LEU A 17 -9.23 -3.09 4.79
CA LEU A 17 -9.71 -3.10 3.41
C LEU A 17 -9.85 -4.58 3.00
N ARG A 18 -11.08 -5.07 2.97
CA ARG A 18 -11.40 -6.50 2.77
C ARG A 18 -11.38 -6.92 1.29
N GLU A 19 -10.63 -6.20 0.47
CA GLU A 19 -10.49 -6.46 -0.95
C GLU A 19 -9.09 -7.03 -1.24
N GLY A 20 -9.05 -8.17 -1.92
CA GLY A 20 -7.82 -8.86 -2.28
C GLY A 20 -7.21 -9.73 -1.16
N GLY A 21 -6.31 -10.64 -1.54
CA GLY A 21 -5.75 -11.67 -0.64
C GLY A 21 -4.68 -11.19 0.34
N SER A 22 -4.27 -9.91 0.30
CA SER A 22 -3.23 -9.35 1.18
C SER A 22 -3.76 -8.63 2.41
N LEU A 23 -5.09 -8.53 2.56
CA LEU A 23 -5.77 -7.88 3.69
C LEU A 23 -5.16 -6.51 4.06
N PRO A 24 -5.04 -5.57 3.09
CA PRO A 24 -4.52 -4.24 3.39
C PRO A 24 -5.41 -3.52 4.40
N ALA A 25 -4.88 -2.47 5.03
CA ALA A 25 -5.63 -1.69 5.99
C ALA A 25 -5.30 -0.21 5.93
N VAL A 26 -6.23 0.64 6.34
CA VAL A 26 -5.94 2.04 6.59
C VAL A 26 -5.35 2.18 7.99
N VAL A 27 -4.27 2.94 8.10
CA VAL A 27 -3.59 3.26 9.37
C VAL A 27 -3.41 4.76 9.50
N ASP A 28 -3.51 5.27 10.73
CA ASP A 28 -3.04 6.61 11.08
C ASP A 28 -1.54 6.52 11.41
N THR A 29 -0.75 7.46 10.91
CA THR A 29 0.63 7.71 11.34
C THR A 29 0.67 8.84 12.37
N VAL A 30 1.74 8.90 13.15
CA VAL A 30 1.93 9.98 14.14
C VAL A 30 2.23 11.31 13.44
N GLU A 31 2.96 11.27 12.33
CA GLU A 31 3.57 12.46 11.73
C GLU A 31 2.84 12.99 10.48
N ASP A 32 2.25 12.13 9.65
CA ASP A 32 1.94 12.47 8.25
C ASP A 32 0.58 11.96 7.75
N GLY A 33 -0.36 11.72 8.66
CA GLY A 33 -1.74 11.36 8.33
C GLY A 33 -1.93 9.89 7.98
N GLN A 34 -2.81 9.61 7.01
CA GLN A 34 -3.32 8.26 6.76
C GLN A 34 -2.65 7.57 5.57
N TYR A 35 -2.42 6.27 5.74
CA TYR A 35 -1.83 5.41 4.72
C TYR A 35 -2.63 4.11 4.60
N VAL A 36 -2.64 3.54 3.39
CA VAL A 36 -2.97 2.14 3.18
C VAL A 36 -1.69 1.33 3.39
N VAL A 37 -1.67 0.47 4.41
CA VAL A 37 -0.55 -0.42 4.70
C VAL A 37 -0.74 -1.77 4.03
N LYS A 38 0.34 -2.28 3.42
CA LYS A 38 0.53 -3.66 3.03
C LYS A 38 1.26 -4.37 4.17
N LEU A 39 0.61 -5.38 4.75
CA LEU A 39 1.07 -6.05 5.96
C LEU A 39 2.10 -7.13 5.63
N ARG A 40 3.28 -7.06 6.25
CA ARG A 40 4.37 -8.03 6.09
C ARG A 40 3.97 -9.43 6.55
N GLY A 41 3.04 -9.54 7.48
CA GLY A 41 2.51 -10.83 7.94
C GLY A 41 1.57 -11.52 6.95
N ALA A 42 1.19 -10.87 5.85
CA ALA A 42 0.29 -11.42 4.85
C ALA A 42 1.04 -12.00 3.64
N GLY A 43 0.48 -13.06 3.05
CA GLY A 43 0.92 -13.60 1.76
C GLY A 43 2.42 -13.91 1.68
N GLN A 44 3.10 -13.32 0.69
CA GLN A 44 4.55 -13.52 0.44
C GLN A 44 5.45 -12.65 1.34
N GLY A 45 4.85 -11.92 2.29
CA GLY A 45 5.52 -11.10 3.28
C GLY A 45 6.52 -10.10 2.72
N GLU A 46 7.73 -10.06 3.28
CA GLU A 46 8.78 -9.08 2.95
C GLU A 46 9.10 -9.01 1.46
N ARG A 47 9.07 -10.14 0.75
CA ARG A 47 9.37 -10.18 -0.69
C ARG A 47 8.32 -9.42 -1.50
N ALA A 48 7.05 -9.54 -1.13
CA ALA A 48 5.99 -8.75 -1.74
C ALA A 48 6.17 -7.27 -1.41
N LEU A 49 6.50 -6.92 -0.17
CA LEU A 49 6.71 -5.51 0.21
C LEU A 49 7.89 -4.87 -0.53
N ILE A 50 8.96 -5.62 -0.78
CA ILE A 50 10.08 -5.14 -1.61
C ILE A 50 9.62 -4.89 -3.04
N ALA A 51 8.79 -5.78 -3.61
CA ALA A 51 8.22 -5.55 -4.94
C ALA A 51 7.34 -4.30 -4.97
N GLU A 52 6.50 -4.08 -3.96
CA GLU A 52 5.66 -2.88 -3.82
C GLU A 52 6.50 -1.60 -3.76
N VAL A 53 7.60 -1.59 -2.99
CA VAL A 53 8.56 -0.47 -2.96
C VAL A 53 9.16 -0.20 -4.33
N ILE A 54 9.62 -1.25 -5.02
CA ILE A 54 10.23 -1.13 -6.35
C ILE A 54 9.23 -0.54 -7.35
N VAL A 55 8.00 -1.06 -7.38
CA VAL A 55 6.95 -0.59 -8.29
C VAL A 55 6.59 0.87 -8.00
N ALA A 56 6.44 1.25 -6.73
CA ALA A 56 6.10 2.62 -6.35
C ALA A 56 7.20 3.62 -6.77
N GLU A 57 8.46 3.33 -6.45
CA GLU A 57 9.60 4.21 -6.80
C GLU A 57 9.78 4.33 -8.32
N LEU A 58 9.60 3.23 -9.07
CA LEU A 58 9.64 3.28 -10.53
C LEU A 58 8.47 4.10 -11.09
N SER A 59 7.27 3.95 -10.52
CA SER A 59 6.10 4.72 -10.96
C SER A 59 6.31 6.22 -10.75
N HIS A 60 6.86 6.61 -9.59
CA HIS A 60 7.26 8.00 -9.33
C HIS A 60 8.34 8.50 -10.29
N ALA A 61 9.36 7.67 -10.56
CA ALA A 61 10.44 8.02 -11.49
C ALA A 61 9.94 8.20 -12.93
N LEU A 62 8.89 7.47 -13.32
CA LEU A 62 8.22 7.59 -14.63
C LEU A 62 7.21 8.74 -14.67
N GLY A 63 6.91 9.39 -13.54
CA GLY A 63 5.93 10.48 -13.46
C GLY A 63 4.48 10.02 -13.48
N LEU A 64 4.20 8.74 -13.19
CA LEU A 64 2.85 8.24 -13.05
C LEU A 64 2.16 8.87 -11.82
N PRO A 65 0.83 9.05 -11.83
CA PRO A 65 0.07 9.63 -10.72
C PRO A 65 -0.09 8.62 -9.58
N THR A 66 1.02 8.28 -8.93
CA THR A 66 1.09 7.31 -7.83
C THR A 66 1.08 8.05 -6.49
N PRO A 67 0.26 7.64 -5.49
CA PRO A 67 0.28 8.25 -4.17
C PRO A 67 1.66 8.22 -3.52
N ASP A 68 1.89 9.12 -2.55
CA ASP A 68 3.16 9.15 -1.80
C ASP A 68 3.39 7.82 -1.08
N ALA A 69 4.61 7.29 -1.21
CA ALA A 69 5.02 6.02 -0.60
C ALA A 69 5.75 6.27 0.71
N ALA A 70 5.61 5.34 1.66
CA ALA A 70 6.29 5.39 2.94
C ALA A 70 6.61 3.99 3.49
N ILE A 71 7.63 3.93 4.32
CA ILE A 71 7.87 2.80 5.22
C ILE A 71 7.08 3.05 6.51
N LEU A 72 6.31 2.06 6.93
CA LEU A 72 5.38 2.18 8.05
C LEU A 72 5.81 1.23 9.18
N GLU A 73 6.14 1.79 10.34
CA GLU A 73 6.55 1.01 11.51
C GLU A 73 5.35 0.72 12.42
N LEU A 74 4.99 -0.57 12.50
CA LEU A 74 3.89 -1.05 13.34
C LEU A 74 4.44 -1.53 14.69
N GLY A 75 4.00 -0.88 15.77
CA GLY A 75 4.39 -1.26 17.13
C GLY A 75 3.67 -2.51 17.67
N GLU A 76 4.14 -3.00 18.80
CA GLU A 76 3.48 -4.13 19.49
C GLU A 76 2.04 -3.78 19.90
N GLY A 77 1.12 -4.72 19.64
CA GLY A 77 -0.29 -4.54 19.97
C GLY A 77 -1.10 -3.71 18.98
N PHE A 78 -0.50 -3.33 17.85
CA PHE A 78 -1.26 -2.84 16.71
C PHE A 78 -2.34 -3.87 16.32
N GLY A 79 -3.58 -3.42 16.10
CA GLY A 79 -4.66 -4.33 15.73
C GLY A 79 -5.33 -5.12 16.86
N LYS A 80 -5.02 -4.86 18.14
CA LYS A 80 -5.65 -5.55 19.30
C LYS A 80 -7.19 -5.52 19.32
N GLY A 81 -7.81 -4.53 18.64
CA GLY A 81 -9.26 -4.41 18.53
C GLY A 81 -9.88 -5.14 17.34
N GLU A 82 -9.08 -5.76 16.47
CA GLU A 82 -9.59 -6.51 15.33
C GLU A 82 -10.32 -7.77 15.83
N PRO A 83 -11.62 -7.96 15.52
CA PRO A 83 -12.36 -9.14 15.97
C PRO A 83 -11.97 -10.43 15.25
N ASP A 84 -11.39 -10.34 14.05
CA ASP A 84 -11.05 -11.50 13.21
C ASP A 84 -9.69 -12.11 13.62
N PRO A 85 -9.66 -13.36 14.13
CA PRO A 85 -8.43 -14.01 14.58
C PRO A 85 -7.37 -14.18 13.48
N GLU A 86 -7.78 -14.39 12.22
CA GLU A 86 -6.85 -14.56 11.11
C GLU A 86 -6.15 -13.23 10.81
N ILE A 87 -6.89 -12.13 10.82
CA ILE A 87 -6.32 -10.79 10.66
C ILE A 87 -5.44 -10.41 11.86
N GLN A 88 -5.80 -10.83 13.09
CA GLN A 88 -4.95 -10.63 14.27
C GLN A 88 -3.58 -11.31 14.14
N ASP A 89 -3.51 -12.51 13.58
CA ASP A 89 -2.24 -13.20 13.32
C ASP A 89 -1.39 -12.42 12.31
N VAL A 90 -1.99 -11.98 11.21
CA VAL A 90 -1.33 -11.13 10.21
C VAL A 90 -0.76 -9.85 10.85
N LEU A 91 -1.56 -9.15 11.66
CA LEU A 91 -1.13 -7.92 12.33
C LEU A 91 0.01 -8.17 13.33
N ARG A 92 -0.05 -9.28 14.08
CA ARG A 92 1.03 -9.68 15.00
C ARG A 92 2.34 -9.98 14.27
N TRP A 93 2.29 -10.67 13.13
CA TRP A 93 3.49 -10.94 12.32
C TRP A 93 4.00 -9.71 11.55
N SER A 94 3.17 -8.67 11.48
CA SER A 94 3.51 -7.39 10.84
C SER A 94 4.16 -6.38 11.78
N VAL A 95 4.43 -6.70 13.06
CA VAL A 95 5.17 -5.80 13.97
C VAL A 95 6.56 -5.49 13.42
N GLY A 96 6.89 -4.21 13.26
CA GLY A 96 8.09 -3.72 12.59
C GLY A 96 7.78 -3.02 11.26
N LEU A 97 8.71 -3.10 10.30
CA LEU A 97 8.63 -2.35 9.05
C LEU A 97 7.66 -2.99 8.05
N ASN A 98 6.78 -2.15 7.51
CA ASN A 98 5.82 -2.45 6.46
C ASN A 98 5.90 -1.39 5.36
N PHE A 99 5.17 -1.58 4.28
CA PHE A 99 5.07 -0.60 3.20
C PHE A 99 3.67 0.00 3.15
N GLY A 100 3.55 1.26 2.77
CA GLY A 100 2.26 1.86 2.51
C GLY A 100 2.29 2.98 1.48
N LEU A 101 1.09 3.23 0.95
CA LEU A 101 0.78 4.34 0.06
C LEU A 101 -0.17 5.28 0.76
N ARG A 102 -0.02 6.58 0.52
CA ARG A 102 -0.89 7.61 1.10
C ARG A 102 -2.35 7.30 0.80
N TRP A 103 -3.17 7.34 1.84
CA TRP A 103 -4.61 7.21 1.70
C TRP A 103 -5.17 8.48 1.05
N LEU A 104 -5.96 8.31 -0.01
CA LEU A 104 -6.63 9.39 -0.72
C LEU A 104 -8.12 9.34 -0.39
N PRO A 105 -8.63 10.23 0.49
CA PRO A 105 -10.04 10.25 0.84
C PRO A 105 -10.92 10.44 -0.39
N GLY A 106 -11.87 9.53 -0.59
CA GLY A 106 -12.79 9.57 -1.72
C GLY A 106 -12.25 8.98 -3.02
N ALA A 107 -11.03 8.39 -3.01
CA ALA A 107 -10.60 7.55 -4.12
C ALA A 107 -11.52 6.33 -4.24
N LEU A 108 -11.88 6.00 -5.48
CA LEU A 108 -12.73 4.86 -5.83
C LEU A 108 -11.94 3.88 -6.70
N PRO A 109 -12.28 2.58 -6.67
CA PRO A 109 -11.77 1.63 -7.64
C PRO A 109 -12.09 2.08 -9.06
N PHE A 110 -11.15 1.89 -9.98
CA PHE A 110 -11.36 2.14 -11.40
C PHE A 110 -12.42 1.17 -11.96
N ASP A 111 -13.42 1.71 -12.65
CA ASP A 111 -14.45 0.95 -13.36
C ASP A 111 -14.45 1.31 -14.85
N PRO A 112 -13.99 0.41 -15.75
CA PRO A 112 -13.94 0.71 -17.19
C PRO A 112 -15.32 0.94 -17.83
N ALA A 113 -16.42 0.58 -17.17
CA ALA A 113 -17.78 0.87 -17.65
C ALA A 113 -18.21 2.33 -17.38
N VAL A 114 -17.54 3.03 -16.44
CA VAL A 114 -17.89 4.39 -16.01
C VAL A 114 -16.75 5.39 -16.27
N ASP A 115 -15.52 4.99 -15.98
CA ASP A 115 -14.31 5.82 -16.04
C ASP A 115 -13.73 5.93 -17.46
N THR A 116 -14.55 6.47 -18.37
CA THR A 116 -14.23 6.57 -19.80
C THR A 116 -13.33 7.75 -20.16
N ASN A 117 -13.07 8.66 -19.21
CA ASN A 117 -12.25 9.86 -19.42
C ASN A 117 -10.77 9.66 -19.03
N LEU A 118 -10.21 8.48 -19.31
CA LEU A 118 -8.81 8.17 -19.08
C LEU A 118 -7.98 8.49 -20.33
N SER A 119 -6.81 9.11 -20.15
CA SER A 119 -5.88 9.34 -21.26
C SER A 119 -5.38 8.00 -21.83
N PRO A 120 -5.45 7.77 -23.16
CA PRO A 120 -4.88 6.58 -23.78
C PRO A 120 -3.38 6.40 -23.51
N ASP A 121 -2.64 7.51 -23.44
CA ASP A 121 -1.19 7.48 -23.18
C ASP A 121 -0.91 7.00 -21.74
N LEU A 122 -1.65 7.53 -20.75
CA LEU A 122 -1.52 7.10 -19.35
C LEU A 122 -1.89 5.61 -19.20
N ALA A 123 -2.97 5.17 -19.86
CA ALA A 123 -3.36 3.78 -19.86
C ALA A 123 -2.26 2.88 -20.46
N ALA A 124 -1.64 3.30 -21.57
CA ALA A 124 -0.56 2.58 -22.22
C ALA A 124 0.71 2.52 -21.35
N GLU A 125 1.07 3.60 -20.66
CA GLU A 125 2.21 3.64 -19.73
C GLU A 125 2.03 2.70 -18.55
N ILE A 126 0.82 2.64 -17.96
CA ILE A 126 0.50 1.71 -16.86
C ILE A 126 0.63 0.26 -17.34
N VAL A 127 0.02 -0.09 -18.48
CA VAL A 127 0.09 -1.45 -19.03
C VAL A 127 1.53 -1.82 -19.41
N TRP A 128 2.30 -0.87 -19.93
CA TRP A 128 3.71 -1.09 -20.23
C TRP A 128 4.53 -1.36 -18.97
N LEU A 129 4.31 -0.61 -17.89
CA LEU A 129 4.99 -0.81 -16.62
C LEU A 129 4.67 -2.19 -16.02
N ASP A 130 3.39 -2.56 -16.04
CA ASP A 130 2.94 -3.89 -15.58
C ASP A 130 3.61 -5.01 -16.38
N ALA A 131 3.66 -4.88 -17.71
CA ALA A 131 4.34 -5.86 -18.56
C ALA A 131 5.84 -5.93 -18.27
N TRP A 132 6.49 -4.80 -18.01
CA TRP A 132 7.93 -4.75 -17.71
C TRP A 132 8.27 -5.38 -16.35
N LEU A 133 7.41 -5.16 -15.35
CA LEU A 133 7.56 -5.71 -14.01
C LEU A 133 6.99 -7.12 -13.84
N THR A 134 6.40 -7.67 -14.90
CA THR A 134 5.67 -8.95 -14.87
C THR A 134 4.56 -8.97 -13.82
N ASN A 135 3.87 -7.82 -13.67
CA ASN A 135 2.71 -7.66 -12.79
C ASN A 135 1.46 -8.21 -13.49
N ILE A 136 1.21 -9.52 -13.33
CA ILE A 136 0.12 -10.28 -13.98
C ILE A 136 -0.84 -10.83 -12.93
#